data_AF-A0A9D4TDF2-F1
#
_entry.id   AF-A0A9D4TDF2-F1
#
_cell.length_a   1.000
_cell.length_b   1.000
_cell.length_c   1.000
_cell.angle_alpha   90.00
_cell.angle_beta   90.00
_cell.angle_gamma   90.00
#
_symmetry.space_group_name_H-M   'P 1'
#
loop_
_entity.id
_entity.type
_entity.pdbx_description
1 polymer ?
#
loop_
_entity_poly.entity_id
_entity_poly.type
_entity_poly.pdbx_seq_one_letter_code
_entity_poly.pdbx_strand_id
1 'polypeptide(L)'
;MKKGTSLGSEESLRTFLFTYSSVYDSLSIETLAEMFELNKSVVHSIISKMIIGEELMASLDEPNLMVVLHKTEPSRIQALALQLCDKVTNLVDYNDRLLEIKLGSFFGRGAGLQGFRDSGYQKDGYGQRERNWGTC
;
A
#
# COMPACT_ATOMS: atom_id res chain seq x y z
N MET A 1 -4.30 48.87 -12.22
CA MET A 1 -5.01 48.50 -10.98
C MET A 1 -6.02 47.40 -11.29
N LYS A 2 -5.62 46.11 -11.26
CA LYS A 2 -6.50 44.93 -11.48
C LYS A 2 -5.98 43.67 -10.74
N LYS A 3 -5.30 43.82 -9.60
CA LYS A 3 -4.73 42.66 -8.86
C LYS A 3 -5.62 42.12 -7.74
N GLY A 4 -6.80 42.70 -7.52
CA GLY A 4 -7.67 42.35 -6.39
C GLY A 4 -8.67 41.20 -6.64
N THR A 5 -9.09 40.98 -7.90
CA THR A 5 -10.12 39.97 -8.23
C THR A 5 -9.58 38.68 -8.83
N SER A 6 -8.32 38.65 -9.27
CA SER A 6 -7.76 37.46 -9.94
C SER A 6 -7.51 36.30 -8.97
N LEU A 7 -6.94 36.54 -7.77
CA LEU A 7 -6.61 35.46 -6.83
C LEU A 7 -7.84 34.65 -6.38
N GLY A 8 -8.97 35.32 -6.08
CA GLY A 8 -10.18 34.62 -5.65
C GLY A 8 -10.78 33.75 -6.76
N SER A 9 -10.68 34.19 -8.01
CA SER A 9 -11.20 33.49 -9.18
C SER A 9 -10.33 32.28 -9.57
N GLU A 10 -9.00 32.41 -9.41
CA GLU A 10 -8.05 31.32 -9.65
C GLU A 10 -8.24 30.15 -8.66
N GLU A 11 -8.43 30.44 -7.37
CA GLU A 11 -8.64 29.41 -6.35
C GLU A 11 -10.01 28.74 -6.47
N SER A 12 -11.02 29.52 -6.86
CA SER A 12 -12.37 29.03 -7.15
C SER A 12 -12.36 28.03 -8.32
N LEU A 13 -11.59 28.33 -9.39
CA LEU A 13 -11.39 27.41 -10.51
C LEU A 13 -10.81 26.06 -10.06
N ARG A 14 -9.78 26.07 -9.21
CA ARG A 14 -9.19 24.81 -8.70
C ARG A 14 -10.19 24.00 -7.90
N THR A 15 -10.91 24.66 -7.00
CA THR A 15 -11.93 24.00 -6.15
C THR A 15 -13.08 23.44 -7.00
N PHE A 16 -13.51 24.17 -8.02
CA PHE A 16 -14.53 23.73 -8.97
C PHE A 16 -14.07 22.48 -9.73
N LEU A 17 -12.87 22.51 -10.31
CA LEU A 17 -12.32 21.36 -11.04
C LEU A 17 -12.14 20.14 -10.13
N PHE A 18 -11.71 20.33 -8.88
CA PHE A 18 -11.57 19.24 -7.92
C PHE A 18 -12.91 18.58 -7.59
N THR A 19 -13.93 19.39 -7.27
CA THR A 19 -15.26 18.89 -6.87
C THR A 19 -15.99 18.20 -8.02
N TYR A 20 -15.85 18.73 -9.24
CA TYR A 20 -16.59 18.23 -10.40
C TYR A 20 -15.76 17.33 -11.33
N SER A 21 -14.52 16.99 -10.96
CA SER A 21 -13.63 16.13 -11.74
C SER A 21 -14.22 14.75 -12.04
N SER A 22 -15.03 14.20 -11.13
CA SER A 22 -15.65 12.87 -11.26
C SER A 22 -16.91 12.87 -12.11
N VAL A 23 -17.54 14.03 -12.29
CA VAL A 23 -18.83 14.17 -12.99
C VAL A 23 -18.65 14.44 -14.47
N TYR A 24 -17.67 15.26 -14.84
CA TYR A 24 -17.40 15.63 -16.23
C TYR A 24 -16.30 14.77 -16.86
N ASP A 25 -16.52 14.34 -18.11
CA ASP A 25 -15.51 13.62 -18.89
C ASP A 25 -14.58 14.58 -19.66
N SER A 26 -15.10 15.73 -20.10
CA SER A 26 -14.32 16.74 -20.81
C SER A 26 -14.88 18.14 -20.61
N LEU A 27 -14.00 19.15 -20.49
CA LEU A 27 -14.37 20.56 -20.30
C LEU A 27 -13.57 21.44 -21.27
N SER A 28 -14.21 22.47 -21.83
CA SER A 28 -13.52 23.43 -22.70
C SER A 28 -12.86 24.55 -21.88
N ILE A 29 -11.64 24.94 -22.26
CA ILE A 29 -10.94 26.07 -21.62
C ILE A 29 -11.67 27.39 -21.89
N GLU A 30 -12.34 27.51 -23.04
CA GLU A 30 -13.07 28.72 -23.41
C GLU A 30 -14.25 28.98 -22.47
N THR A 31 -15.07 27.95 -22.20
CA THR A 31 -16.18 28.06 -21.25
C THR A 31 -15.70 28.35 -19.84
N LEU A 32 -14.56 27.79 -19.42
CA LEU A 32 -13.97 28.08 -18.11
C LEU A 32 -13.44 29.52 -18.04
N ALA A 33 -12.82 30.01 -19.11
CA ALA A 33 -12.35 31.40 -19.18
C ALA A 33 -13.51 32.40 -19.10
N GLU A 34 -14.63 32.12 -19.75
CA GLU A 34 -15.84 32.95 -19.69
C GLU A 34 -16.51 32.90 -18.31
N MET A 35 -16.67 31.70 -17.72
CA MET A 35 -17.31 31.55 -16.41
C MET A 35 -16.57 32.27 -15.28
N PHE A 36 -15.24 32.26 -15.32
CA PHE A 36 -14.40 32.85 -14.27
C PHE A 36 -13.83 34.23 -14.65
N GLU A 37 -14.19 34.76 -15.83
CA GLU A 37 -13.67 36.02 -16.38
C GLU A 37 -12.12 36.10 -16.41
N LEU A 38 -11.48 34.96 -16.66
CA LEU A 38 -10.03 34.82 -16.69
C LEU A 38 -9.49 34.72 -18.12
N ASN A 39 -8.22 35.08 -18.30
CA ASN A 39 -7.57 34.89 -19.59
C ASN A 39 -7.32 33.39 -19.86
N LYS A 40 -7.59 32.92 -21.08
CA LYS A 40 -7.37 31.53 -21.51
C LYS A 40 -5.94 31.04 -21.17
N SER A 41 -4.94 31.91 -21.31
CA SER A 41 -3.54 31.59 -20.97
C SER A 41 -3.33 31.34 -19.47
N VAL A 42 -4.06 32.04 -18.59
CA VAL A 42 -3.98 31.86 -17.14
C VAL A 42 -4.67 30.55 -16.74
N VAL A 43 -5.86 30.29 -17.29
CA VAL A 43 -6.60 29.04 -17.08
C VAL A 43 -5.77 27.84 -17.51
N HIS A 44 -5.20 27.88 -18.72
CA HIS A 44 -4.27 26.85 -19.20
C HIS A 44 -3.10 26.65 -18.24
N SER A 45 -2.45 27.73 -17.79
CA SER A 45 -1.32 27.63 -16.85
C SER A 45 -1.70 27.00 -15.51
N ILE A 46 -2.89 27.30 -14.99
CA ILE A 46 -3.39 26.73 -13.74
C ILE A 46 -3.67 25.24 -13.91
N ILE A 47 -4.37 24.86 -14.97
CA ILE A 47 -4.72 23.46 -15.24
C ILE A 47 -3.46 22.63 -15.49
N SER A 48 -2.51 23.12 -16.30
CA SER A 48 -1.22 22.44 -16.49
C SER A 48 -0.46 22.25 -15.18
N LYS A 49 -0.47 23.25 -14.28
CA LYS A 49 0.14 23.11 -12.94
C LYS A 49 -0.55 22.06 -12.09
N MET A 50 -1.88 21.99 -12.11
CA MET A 50 -2.64 20.98 -11.36
C MET A 50 -2.39 19.56 -11.89
N ILE A 51 -2.25 19.38 -13.21
CA ILE A 51 -1.93 18.09 -13.82
C ILE A 51 -0.51 17.66 -13.43
N ILE A 52 0.47 18.54 -13.55
CA ILE A 52 1.88 18.25 -13.18
C ILE A 52 2.02 18.02 -11.67
N GLY A 53 1.23 18.73 -10.86
CA GLY A 53 1.17 18.56 -9.41
C GLY A 53 0.46 17.28 -8.97
N GLU A 54 -0.01 16.45 -9.91
CA GLU A 54 -0.80 15.23 -9.64
C GLU A 54 -2.08 15.50 -8.82
N GLU A 55 -2.57 16.74 -8.82
CA GLU A 55 -3.80 17.14 -8.12
C GLU A 55 -5.06 16.79 -8.94
N LEU A 56 -4.92 16.73 -10.26
CA LEU A 56 -5.99 16.44 -11.19
C LEU A 56 -5.52 15.41 -12.23
N MET A 57 -6.14 14.23 -12.26
CA MET A 57 -5.88 13.22 -13.28
C MET A 57 -6.62 13.60 -14.57
N ALA A 58 -6.01 14.48 -15.35
CA ALA A 58 -6.54 14.96 -16.61
C ALA A 58 -5.43 15.05 -17.66
N SER A 59 -5.82 15.00 -18.92
CA SER A 59 -4.95 15.27 -20.07
C SER A 59 -5.44 16.51 -20.79
N LEU A 60 -4.51 17.37 -21.19
CA LEU A 60 -4.80 18.56 -21.98
C LEU A 60 -4.65 18.22 -23.47
N ASP A 61 -5.61 18.64 -24.28
CA ASP A 61 -5.56 18.56 -25.75
C ASP A 61 -5.21 19.96 -26.31
N GLU A 62 -3.93 20.20 -26.59
CA GLU A 62 -3.41 21.49 -27.08
C GLU A 62 -4.13 22.08 -28.33
N PRO A 63 -4.46 21.32 -29.39
CA PRO A 63 -5.10 21.89 -30.58
C PRO A 63 -6.56 22.32 -30.38
N ASN A 64 -7.31 21.61 -29.53
CA ASN A 64 -8.75 21.87 -29.33
C ASN A 64 -9.04 22.72 -28.08
N LEU A 65 -8.04 23.01 -27.25
CA LEU A 65 -8.21 23.73 -25.97
C LEU A 65 -9.24 23.04 -25.05
N MET A 66 -9.22 21.72 -25.05
CA MET A 66 -10.11 20.87 -24.27
C MET A 66 -9.31 20.13 -23.21
N VAL A 67 -9.88 20.02 -22.00
CA VAL A 67 -9.34 19.23 -20.90
C VAL A 67 -10.15 17.96 -20.82
N VAL A 68 -9.50 16.81 -20.99
CA VAL A 68 -10.11 15.49 -20.82
C VAL A 68 -9.80 15.02 -19.41
N LEU A 69 -10.83 14.79 -18.61
CA LEU A 69 -10.70 14.37 -17.22
C LEU A 69 -10.78 12.84 -17.17
N HIS A 70 -9.79 12.22 -16.54
CA HIS A 70 -9.73 10.78 -16.39
C HIS A 70 -10.31 10.46 -15.02
N LYS A 71 -11.39 9.70 -14.98
CA LYS A 71 -12.05 9.25 -13.75
C LYS A 71 -11.13 8.29 -13.00
N THR A 72 -10.25 8.79 -12.16
CA THR A 72 -9.42 7.96 -11.29
C THR A 72 -10.03 7.90 -9.90
N GLU A 73 -11.06 7.08 -9.80
CA GLU A 73 -11.26 6.31 -8.57
C GLU A 73 -11.02 4.86 -8.97
N PRO A 74 -10.09 4.10 -8.34
CA PRO A 74 -10.20 2.66 -8.40
C PRO A 74 -11.63 2.34 -7.96
N SER A 75 -12.38 1.63 -8.82
CA SER A 75 -13.76 1.29 -8.52
C SER A 75 -13.83 0.81 -7.08
N ARG A 76 -14.84 1.21 -6.31
CA ARG A 76 -14.96 0.80 -4.90
C ARG A 76 -14.75 -0.71 -4.70
N ILE A 77 -15.08 -1.50 -5.72
CA ILE A 77 -14.82 -2.94 -5.82
C ILE A 77 -13.31 -3.27 -5.89
N GLN A 78 -12.52 -2.56 -6.70
CA GLN A 78 -11.06 -2.71 -6.80
C GLN A 78 -10.37 -2.35 -5.48
N ALA A 79 -10.79 -1.26 -4.82
CA ALA A 79 -10.25 -0.89 -3.51
C ALA A 79 -10.55 -1.96 -2.45
N LEU A 80 -11.78 -2.48 -2.41
CA LEU A 80 -12.15 -3.59 -1.53
C LEU A 80 -11.40 -4.89 -1.86
N ALA A 81 -11.16 -5.17 -3.13
CA ALA A 81 -10.40 -6.34 -3.57
C ALA A 81 -8.94 -6.26 -3.11
N LEU A 82 -8.29 -5.09 -3.22
CA LEU A 82 -6.94 -4.88 -2.66
C LEU A 82 -6.91 -5.11 -1.15
N GLN A 83 -7.87 -4.52 -0.41
CA GLN A 83 -7.97 -4.72 1.03
C GLN A 83 -8.18 -6.20 1.42
N LEU A 84 -8.92 -6.96 0.60
CA LEU A 84 -9.09 -8.40 0.80
C LEU A 84 -7.81 -9.17 0.48
N CYS A 85 -7.09 -8.81 -0.57
CA CYS A 85 -5.78 -9.39 -0.89
C CYS A 85 -4.81 -9.23 0.29
N ASP A 86 -4.70 -8.03 0.87
CA ASP A 86 -3.84 -7.79 2.04
C ASP A 86 -4.23 -8.67 3.23
N LYS A 87 -5.54 -8.85 3.46
CA LYS A 87 -6.06 -9.73 4.52
C LYS A 87 -5.74 -11.21 4.26
N VAL A 88 -5.87 -11.67 3.01
CA VAL A 88 -5.55 -13.05 2.64
C VAL A 88 -4.06 -13.32 2.83
N THR A 89 -3.19 -12.40 2.42
CA THR A 89 -1.74 -12.51 2.65
C THR A 89 -1.43 -12.64 4.15
N ASN A 90 -2.01 -11.79 4.99
CA ASN A 90 -1.85 -11.89 6.44
C ASN A 90 -2.31 -13.24 6.99
N LEU A 91 -3.43 -13.79 6.50
CA LEU A 91 -3.94 -15.10 6.92
C LEU A 91 -3.01 -16.25 6.52
N VAL A 92 -2.38 -16.19 5.34
CA VAL A 92 -1.38 -17.18 4.91
C VAL A 92 -0.18 -17.13 5.84
N ASP A 93 0.34 -15.94 6.16
CA ASP A 93 1.46 -15.78 7.10
C ASP A 93 1.13 -16.34 8.49
N TYR A 94 -0.10 -16.16 8.97
CA TYR A 94 -0.57 -16.77 10.23
C TYR A 94 -0.66 -18.30 10.14
N ASN A 95 -1.14 -18.83 9.02
CA ASN A 95 -1.23 -20.27 8.81
C ASN A 95 0.15 -20.92 8.78
N ASP A 96 1.12 -20.32 8.10
CA ASP A 96 2.49 -20.82 8.05
C ASP A 96 3.13 -20.85 9.44
N ARG A 97 2.97 -19.78 10.22
CA ARG A 97 3.42 -19.75 11.63
C ARG A 97 2.75 -20.82 12.49
N LEU A 98 1.45 -21.04 12.33
CA LEU A 98 0.73 -22.10 13.06
C LEU A 98 1.20 -23.50 12.65
N LEU A 99 1.49 -23.71 11.36
CA LEU A 99 2.07 -24.95 10.85
C LEU A 99 3.47 -25.19 11.44
N GLU A 100 4.33 -24.18 11.49
CA GLU A 100 5.64 -24.26 12.14
C GLU A 100 5.54 -24.64 13.62
N ILE A 101 4.64 -24.00 14.37
CA ILE A 101 4.42 -24.31 15.79
C ILE A 101 3.92 -25.75 15.95
N LYS A 102 2.98 -26.16 15.11
CA LYS A 102 2.38 -27.50 15.16
C LYS A 102 3.43 -28.56 14.82
N LEU A 103 4.16 -28.40 13.72
CA LEU A 103 5.23 -29.32 13.31
C LEU A 103 6.39 -29.31 14.33
N GLY A 104 6.80 -28.16 14.85
CA GLY A 104 7.79 -28.07 15.94
C GLY A 104 7.36 -28.79 17.22
N SER A 105 6.05 -28.80 17.53
CA SER A 105 5.47 -29.56 18.64
C SER A 105 5.40 -31.07 18.37
N PHE A 106 5.15 -31.48 17.12
CA PHE A 106 5.15 -32.89 16.70
C PHE A 106 6.57 -33.49 16.61
N PHE A 107 7.57 -32.74 16.13
CA PHE A 107 8.97 -33.20 16.07
C PHE A 107 9.69 -33.10 17.43
N GLY A 108 9.25 -32.22 18.34
CA GLY A 108 9.81 -32.09 19.69
C GLY A 108 9.33 -33.13 20.71
N ARG A 109 8.26 -33.91 20.43
CA ARG A 109 7.73 -34.94 21.33
C ARG A 109 7.74 -36.37 20.76
N GLY A 110 8.36 -36.59 19.61
CA GLY A 110 8.39 -37.89 18.92
C GLY A 110 9.77 -38.47 18.60
N ALA A 111 10.86 -37.71 18.74
CA ALA A 111 12.23 -38.19 18.45
C ALA A 111 12.87 -38.91 19.66
N GLY A 112 12.07 -39.69 20.37
CA GLY A 112 12.46 -40.36 21.61
C GLY A 112 11.84 -41.73 21.76
N LEU A 113 11.93 -42.61 20.75
CA LEU A 113 11.97 -44.06 20.96
C LEU A 113 12.32 -44.81 19.66
N GLN A 114 13.17 -45.85 19.82
CA GLN A 114 13.39 -46.98 18.90
C GLN A 114 14.32 -46.66 17.71
N GLY A 115 15.57 -47.13 17.64
CA GLY A 115 16.14 -48.45 17.94
C GLY A 115 16.95 -48.82 16.68
N PHE A 116 18.20 -49.26 16.69
CA PHE A 116 18.64 -50.61 17.05
C PHE A 116 20.14 -50.75 16.65
N ARG A 117 20.93 -51.45 17.49
CA ARG A 117 22.24 -52.09 17.19
C ARG A 117 23.46 -51.19 16.94
N ASP A 118 24.24 -50.95 17.97
CA ASP A 118 25.57 -51.59 17.98
C ASP A 118 26.01 -51.90 19.42
N SER A 119 26.30 -53.18 19.62
CA SER A 119 26.71 -53.79 20.86
C SER A 119 28.20 -54.05 20.74
N GLY A 120 29.04 -53.25 21.38
CA GLY A 120 30.48 -53.46 21.28
C GLY A 120 31.29 -52.61 22.24
N TYR A 121 31.99 -53.30 23.15
CA TYR A 121 33.14 -52.79 23.89
C TYR A 121 32.89 -51.87 25.08
N GLN A 122 32.40 -52.52 26.13
CA GLN A 122 32.91 -52.34 27.48
C GLN A 122 34.45 -52.30 27.48
N LYS A 123 35.01 -51.15 27.87
CA LYS A 123 36.40 -51.06 28.31
C LYS A 123 36.48 -50.18 29.54
N ASP A 124 36.33 -50.85 30.68
CA ASP A 124 36.73 -50.42 32.01
C ASP A 124 38.12 -49.75 32.00
N GLY A 125 38.22 -48.62 32.69
CA GLY A 125 39.50 -47.94 32.88
C GLY A 125 39.41 -46.78 33.87
N TYR A 126 39.94 -47.02 35.08
CA TYR A 126 40.35 -46.05 36.10
C TYR A 126 39.18 -45.31 36.79
N GLY A 127 38.78 -45.65 38.01
CA GLY A 127 39.64 -45.75 39.19
C GLY A 127 39.69 -44.37 39.88
N GLN A 128 39.27 -44.36 41.16
CA GLN A 128 39.50 -43.27 42.13
C GLN A 128 38.64 -42.00 42.00
N ARG A 129 37.60 -41.91 42.84
CA ARG A 129 37.67 -41.07 44.07
C ARG A 129 36.35 -41.14 44.84
N GLU A 130 36.35 -41.95 45.88
CA GLU A 130 35.56 -41.71 47.09
C GLU A 130 35.78 -40.26 47.56
N ARG A 131 34.70 -39.48 47.68
CA ARG A 131 34.43 -38.39 48.66
C ARG A 131 32.92 -38.11 48.52
N ASN A 132 32.06 -38.03 49.53
CA ASN A 132 32.18 -37.98 50.97
C ASN A 132 30.73 -38.00 51.50
N TRP A 133 30.53 -38.81 52.53
CA TRP A 133 29.40 -39.01 53.45
C TRP A 133 28.43 -37.85 53.78
N GLY A 134 27.17 -38.24 54.05
CA GLY A 134 26.22 -37.64 55.02
C GLY A 134 25.59 -36.32 54.59
N THR A 135 24.28 -36.04 54.71
CA THR A 135 23.36 -35.97 55.87
C THR A 135 22.11 -35.29 55.25
N CYS A 136 20.83 -35.59 55.44
CA CYS A 136 20.02 -36.32 56.39
C CYS A 136 18.83 -36.94 55.63
#